data_AF-A0A377B468-F1
#
_entry.id   AF-A0A377B468-F1
#
_cell.length_a   1.000
_cell.length_b   1.000
_cell.length_c   1.000
_cell.angle_alpha   90.00
_cell.angle_beta   90.00
_cell.angle_gamma   90.00
#
_symmetry.space_group_name_H-M   'P 1'
#
loop_
_entity.id
_entity.type
_entity.pdbx_description
1 polymer ?
#
loop_
_entity_poly.entity_id
_entity_poly.type
_entity_poly.pdbx_seq_one_letter_code
_entity_poly.pdbx_strand_id
1 'polypeptide(L)'
;MLTIVIIQSGLALMTISPSLNSQFNVLVNLAVVTNIIPYILSMAALVIIQQVANVPPSKAKVANFVAFVGAMYSFYALYSSGEEAMLYGSIVTFLGGHCMVWYHHALN
;
A
#
# COMPACT_ATOMS: atom_id res chain seq x y z
N MET A 1 -9.62 15.43 -9.14
CA MET A 1 -9.37 15.95 -7.77
C MET A 1 -10.61 16.52 -7.10
N LEU A 2 -11.40 17.40 -7.76
CA LEU A 2 -12.57 18.03 -7.11
C LEU A 2 -13.62 17.05 -6.55
N THR A 3 -13.95 15.98 -7.28
CA THR A 3 -14.94 14.98 -6.87
C THR A 3 -14.55 14.25 -5.57
N ILE A 4 -13.27 13.89 -5.44
CA ILE A 4 -12.75 13.21 -4.24
C ILE A 4 -12.78 14.16 -3.05
N VAL A 5 -12.44 15.44 -3.24
CA VAL A 5 -12.49 16.46 -2.18
C VAL A 5 -13.91 16.69 -1.69
N ILE A 6 -14.89 16.73 -2.59
CA ILE A 6 -16.31 16.87 -2.24
C ILE A 6 -16.80 15.64 -1.47
N ILE A 7 -16.46 14.43 -1.92
CA ILE A 7 -16.81 13.19 -1.23
C ILE A 7 -16.14 13.09 0.15
N GLN A 8 -14.85 13.42 0.27
CA GLN A 8 -14.13 13.45 1.54
C GLN A 8 -14.73 14.47 2.52
N SER A 9 -15.08 15.66 2.04
CA SER A 9 -15.71 16.70 2.87
C SER A 9 -17.11 16.28 3.33
N GLY A 10 -17.89 15.62 2.45
CA GLY A 10 -19.20 15.07 2.81
C GLY A 10 -19.11 13.94 3.83
N LEU A 11 -18.16 13.01 3.67
CA LEU A 11 -17.90 11.94 4.64
C LEU A 11 -17.43 12.50 5.99
N ALA A 12 -16.61 13.56 5.99
CA ALA A 12 -16.15 14.26 7.20
C ALA A 12 -17.29 14.93 8.01
N LEU A 13 -18.35 15.39 7.33
CA LEU A 13 -19.55 15.94 7.98
C LEU A 13 -20.47 14.83 8.52
N MET A 14 -20.49 13.65 7.89
CA MET A 14 -21.23 12.47 8.36
C MET A 14 -20.57 11.77 9.56
N THR A 15 -19.32 12.15 9.89
CA THR A 15 -18.51 11.57 10.98
C THR A 15 -18.88 12.07 12.38
N ILE A 16 -19.91 12.93 12.50
CA ILE A 16 -20.42 13.45 13.78
C ILE A 16 -20.98 12.33 14.69
N SER A 17 -21.41 11.21 14.10
CA SER A 17 -21.80 10.01 14.86
C SER A 17 -20.58 9.16 15.23
N PRO A 18 -20.41 8.75 16.50
CA PRO A 18 -19.25 7.99 16.97
C PRO A 18 -19.07 6.63 16.26
N SER A 19 -20.15 6.01 15.76
CA SER A 19 -20.07 4.74 15.02
C SER A 19 -19.58 4.89 13.57
N LEU A 20 -19.93 6.00 12.91
CA LEU A 20 -19.48 6.33 11.55
C LEU A 20 -18.02 6.80 11.54
N ASN A 21 -17.60 7.51 12.59
CA ASN A 21 -16.20 7.89 12.76
C ASN A 21 -15.25 6.70 12.85
N SER A 22 -15.60 5.71 13.66
CA SER A 22 -14.79 4.50 13.76
C SER A 22 -14.67 3.77 12.42
N GLN A 23 -15.78 3.62 11.69
CA GLN A 23 -15.78 2.96 10.38
C GLN A 23 -14.99 3.74 9.32
N PHE A 24 -15.09 5.06 9.33
CA PHE A 24 -14.30 5.91 8.44
C PHE A 24 -12.80 5.75 8.70
N ASN A 25 -12.38 5.76 9.98
CA ASN A 25 -10.97 5.55 10.34
C ASN A 25 -10.47 4.15 9.93
N VAL A 26 -11.29 3.10 10.09
CA VAL A 26 -10.96 1.76 9.59
C VAL A 26 -10.78 1.77 8.06
N LEU A 27 -11.69 2.41 7.32
CA LEU A 27 -11.61 2.48 5.87
C LEU A 27 -10.39 3.26 5.39
N VAL A 28 -10.06 4.38 6.05
CA VAL A 28 -8.86 5.18 5.75
C VAL A 28 -7.58 4.37 6.03
N ASN A 29 -7.49 3.73 7.20
CA ASN A 29 -6.33 2.91 7.55
C ASN A 29 -6.17 1.71 6.60
N LEU A 30 -7.27 1.07 6.21
CA LEU A 30 -7.26 -0.01 5.23
C LEU A 30 -6.80 0.46 3.84
N ALA A 31 -7.25 1.64 3.40
CA ALA A 31 -6.81 2.24 2.15
C ALA A 31 -5.30 2.55 2.17
N VAL A 32 -4.77 3.02 3.29
CA VAL A 32 -3.32 3.26 3.45
C VAL A 32 -2.54 1.94 3.34
N VAL A 33 -2.96 0.91 4.08
CA VAL A 33 -2.29 -0.41 4.08
C VAL A 33 -2.28 -1.06 2.70
N THR A 34 -3.43 -1.09 2.02
CA THR A 34 -3.58 -1.72 0.69
C THR A 34 -2.77 -1.03 -0.41
N ASN A 35 -2.48 0.26 -0.27
CA ASN A 35 -1.58 0.97 -1.19
C ASN A 35 -0.11 0.82 -0.82
N ILE A 36 0.22 0.80 0.49
CA ILE A 36 1.61 0.73 0.95
C ILE A 36 2.22 -0.66 0.76
N ILE A 37 1.47 -1.75 0.91
CA ILE A 37 2.00 -3.12 0.76
C ILE A 37 2.66 -3.33 -0.62
N PRO A 38 2.01 -3.03 -1.78
CA PRO A 38 2.65 -3.14 -3.09
C PRO A 38 3.92 -2.29 -3.23
N TYR A 39 3.97 -1.11 -2.61
CA TYR A 39 5.15 -0.25 -2.66
C TYR A 39 6.33 -0.84 -1.88
N ILE A 40 6.09 -1.42 -0.71
CA ILE A 40 7.13 -2.13 0.06
C ILE A 40 7.70 -3.30 -0.76
N LEU A 41 6.82 -4.10 -1.37
CA LEU A 41 7.22 -5.22 -2.23
C LEU A 41 8.07 -4.74 -3.43
N SER A 42 7.67 -3.63 -4.05
CA SER A 42 8.42 -3.03 -5.17
C SER A 42 9.79 -2.53 -4.74
N MET A 43 9.90 -1.90 -3.56
CA MET A 43 11.18 -1.45 -3.00
C MET A 43 12.11 -2.61 -2.62
N ALA A 44 11.56 -3.74 -2.18
CA ALA A 44 12.33 -4.95 -1.91
C ALA A 44 12.84 -5.62 -3.21
N ALA A 45 12.01 -5.66 -4.25
CA ALA A 45 12.38 -6.24 -5.54
C ALA A 45 13.38 -5.38 -6.33
N LEU A 46 13.47 -4.09 -6.03
CA LEU A 46 14.28 -3.10 -6.76
C LEU A 46 15.76 -3.50 -6.87
N VAL A 47 16.35 -4.09 -5.83
CA VAL A 47 17.75 -4.56 -5.87
C VAL A 47 17.94 -5.68 -6.89
N ILE A 48 17.01 -6.64 -6.93
CA ILE A 48 17.06 -7.77 -7.87
C ILE A 48 16.85 -7.26 -9.30
N ILE A 49 15.88 -6.38 -9.52
CA ILE A 49 15.58 -5.80 -10.83
C ILE A 49 16.80 -5.03 -11.37
N GLN A 50 17.46 -4.24 -10.53
CA GLN A 50 18.66 -3.50 -10.92
C GLN A 50 19.84 -4.40 -11.30
N GLN A 51 19.99 -5.54 -10.62
CA GLN A 51 21.01 -6.54 -10.96
C GLN A 51 20.74 -7.18 -12.31
N VAL A 52 19.49 -7.61 -12.57
CA VAL A 52 19.08 -8.20 -13.85
C VAL A 52 19.21 -7.20 -15.00
N ALA A 53 18.88 -5.94 -14.76
CA ALA A 53 18.95 -4.87 -15.75
C ALA A 53 20.37 -4.27 -15.96
N ASN A 54 21.40 -4.80 -15.30
CA ASN A 54 22.80 -4.32 -15.40
C ASN A 54 22.94 -2.80 -15.16
N VAL A 55 22.22 -2.25 -14.18
CA VAL A 55 22.23 -0.81 -13.89
C VAL A 55 23.59 -0.39 -13.30
N PRO A 56 24.16 0.77 -13.72
CA PRO A 56 25.42 1.27 -13.17
C PRO A 56 25.39 1.38 -11.63
N PRO A 57 26.44 0.91 -10.92
CA PRO A 57 26.47 0.87 -9.45
C PRO A 57 26.28 2.24 -8.78
N SER A 58 26.69 3.32 -9.44
CA SER A 58 26.54 4.70 -8.94
C SER A 58 25.07 5.12 -8.86
N LYS A 59 24.25 4.77 -9.86
CA LYS A 59 22.81 5.07 -9.88
C LYS A 59 22.02 4.10 -9.00
N ALA A 60 22.42 2.83 -8.98
CA ALA A 60 21.83 1.80 -8.13
C ALA A 60 21.94 2.16 -6.63
N LYS A 61 23.09 2.67 -6.17
CA LYS A 61 23.28 3.08 -4.76
C LYS A 61 22.30 4.16 -4.31
N VAL A 62 22.09 5.19 -5.15
CA VAL A 62 21.15 6.29 -4.83
C VAL A 62 19.73 5.76 -4.78
N ALA A 63 19.33 4.97 -5.78
CA ALA A 63 18.00 4.36 -5.82
C ALA A 63 17.75 3.41 -4.64
N ASN A 64 18.74 2.60 -4.26
CA ASN A 64 18.65 1.71 -3.10
C ASN A 64 18.55 2.47 -1.78
N PHE A 65 19.27 3.58 -1.64
CA PHE A 65 19.18 4.43 -0.47
C PHE A 65 17.78 5.07 -0.33
N VAL A 66 17.25 5.61 -1.44
CA VAL A 66 15.89 6.19 -1.45
C VAL A 66 14.85 5.11 -1.20
N ALA A 67 14.98 3.93 -1.81
CA ALA A 67 14.10 2.79 -1.57
C ALA A 67 14.16 2.32 -0.10
N PHE A 68 15.33 2.35 0.53
CA PHE A 68 15.48 2.02 1.95
C PHE A 68 14.76 3.03 2.86
N VAL A 69 14.97 4.34 2.64
CA VAL A 69 14.27 5.39 3.40
C VAL A 69 12.75 5.31 3.18
N GLY A 70 12.33 5.09 1.93
CA GLY A 70 10.93 4.88 1.57
C GLY A 70 10.33 3.67 2.28
N ALA A 71 11.03 2.53 2.28
CA ALA A 71 10.60 1.32 2.97
C ALA A 71 10.46 1.55 4.47
N MET A 72 11.42 2.22 5.11
CA MET A 72 11.36 2.57 6.53
C MET A 72 10.12 3.41 6.87
N TYR A 73 9.84 4.45 6.08
CA TYR A 73 8.65 5.27 6.26
C TYR A 73 7.36 4.47 6.02
N SER A 74 7.34 3.63 4.99
CA SER A 74 6.22 2.75 4.70
C SER A 74 5.94 1.77 5.84
N PHE A 75 6.97 1.19 6.47
CA PHE A 75 6.80 0.35 7.65
C PHE A 75 6.25 1.13 8.86
N TYR A 76 6.71 2.37 9.07
CA TYR A 76 6.15 3.23 10.11
C TYR A 76 4.66 3.54 9.88
N ALA A 77 4.29 3.90 8.64
CA ALA A 77 2.90 4.17 8.28
C ALA A 77 2.01 2.92 8.45
N LEU A 78 2.53 1.74 8.07
CA LEU A 78 1.85 0.46 8.24
C LEU A 78 1.59 0.16 9.72
N TYR A 79 2.62 0.33 10.56
CA TYR A 79 2.50 0.14 12.01
C TYR A 79 1.49 1.11 12.64
N SER A 80 1.48 2.38 12.20
CA SER A 80 0.54 3.39 12.70
C SER A 80 -0.92 3.18 12.28
N SER A 81 -1.18 2.33 11.27
CA SER A 81 -2.52 2.09 10.73
C SER A 81 -3.35 1.10 11.56
N GLY A 82 -2.72 0.39 12.52
CA GLY A 82 -3.39 -0.49 13.47
C GLY A 82 -3.59 -1.94 13.00
N GLU A 83 -3.81 -2.84 13.96
CA GLU A 83 -3.89 -4.30 13.72
C GLU A 83 -5.03 -4.71 12.79
N GLU A 84 -6.22 -4.12 12.95
CA GLU A 84 -7.37 -4.44 12.09
C GLU A 84 -7.08 -4.13 10.61
N ALA A 85 -6.51 -2.96 10.33
CA ALA A 85 -6.17 -2.56 8.97
C ALA A 85 -5.10 -3.48 8.36
N MET A 86 -4.13 -3.94 9.15
CA MET A 86 -3.15 -4.94 8.72
C MET A 86 -3.79 -6.30 8.43
N LEU A 87 -4.72 -6.77 9.28
CA LEU A 87 -5.42 -8.04 9.07
C LEU A 87 -6.21 -7.99 7.76
N TYR A 88 -7.08 -6.99 7.58
CA TYR A 88 -7.87 -6.83 6.36
C TYR A 88 -6.98 -6.60 5.13
N GLY A 89 -5.92 -5.80 5.26
CA GLY A 89 -4.95 -5.57 4.19
C GLY A 89 -4.21 -6.83 3.76
N SER A 90 -3.86 -7.70 4.71
CA SER A 90 -3.23 -8.99 4.42
C SER A 90 -4.18 -9.94 3.69
N ILE A 91 -5.44 -10.04 4.13
CA ILE A 91 -6.47 -10.85 3.46
C ILE A 91 -6.68 -10.38 2.02
N VAL A 92 -6.81 -9.06 1.81
CA VAL A 92 -6.95 -8.48 0.47
C VAL A 92 -5.72 -8.77 -0.40
N THR A 93 -4.51 -8.68 0.15
CA THR A 93 -3.27 -8.98 -0.57
C THR A 93 -3.19 -10.47 -0.96
N PHE A 94 -3.52 -11.38 -0.04
CA PHE A 94 -3.55 -12.82 -0.31
C PHE A 94 -4.60 -13.20 -1.35
N LEU A 95 -5.84 -12.72 -1.19
CA LEU A 95 -6.92 -12.97 -2.15
C LEU A 95 -6.61 -12.35 -3.52
N GLY A 96 -6.07 -11.14 -3.55
CA GLY A 96 -5.66 -10.46 -4.78
C GLY A 96 -4.59 -11.25 -5.54
N GLY A 97 -3.55 -11.73 -4.84
CA GLY A 97 -2.49 -12.55 -5.43
C GLY A 97 -3.03 -13.87 -5.98
N HIS A 98 -3.86 -14.59 -5.22
CA HIS A 98 -4.49 -15.83 -5.70
C HIS A 98 -5.39 -15.61 -6.91
N CYS A 99 -6.17 -14.53 -6.93
CA CYS A 99 -7.04 -14.19 -8.06
C CYS A 99 -6.22 -13.85 -9.32
N MET A 100 -5.11 -13.11 -9.18
CA MET A 100 -4.22 -12.80 -10.29
C MET A 100 -3.54 -14.06 -10.87
N VAL A 101 -3.09 -14.98 -10.02
CA VAL A 101 -2.49 -16.25 -10.45
C VAL A 101 -3.52 -17.12 -11.18
N TRP A 102 -4.76 -17.18 -10.68
CA TRP A 102 -5.84 -17.92 -11.32
C TRP A 102 -6.21 -17.32 -12.67
N TYR A 103 -6.24 -15.99 -12.78
CA TYR A 103 -6.43 -15.29 -14.06
C TYR A 103 -5.33 -15.62 -15.06
N HIS A 104 -4.06 -15.67 -14.62
CA HIS A 104 -2.96 -16.03 -15.51
C HIS A 104 -3.03 -17.50 -15.97
N HIS A 105 -3.44 -18.41 -15.08
CA HIS A 105 -3.68 -19.82 -15.44
C HIS A 105 -4.90 -20.02 -16.35
N ALA A 106 -5.90 -19.14 -16.31
CA ALA A 106 -7.09 -19.21 -17.16
C ALA A 106 -6.85 -18.68 -18.59
N LEU A 107 -5.73 -18.00 -18.84
CA LEU A 107 -5.35 -17.43 -20.14
C LEU A 107 -4.31 -18.27 -20.90
N ASN A 108 -3.78 -19.33 -20.29
CA ASN A 108 -2.88 -20.32 -20.90
C ASN A 108 -3.60 -21.65 -21.11
#